data_AF-A0A930FFC8-F1
#
_entry.id   AF-A0A930FFC8-F1
#
_cell.length_a   1.000
_cell.length_b   1.000
_cell.length_c   1.000
_cell.angle_alpha   90.00
_cell.angle_beta   90.00
_cell.angle_gamma   90.00
#
_symmetry.space_group_name_H-M   'P 1'
#
loop_
_entity.id
_entity.type
_entity.pdbx_description
1 polymer ?
#
loop_
_entity_poly.entity_id
_entity_poly.type
_entity_poly.pdbx_seq_one_letter_code
_entity_poly.pdbx_strand_id
1 'polypeptide(L)'
;PHCGATMRGNGHNIPFQTFLGFNADKTPDIDLNFSNEYQWRAHAFIKDVFGEDHAFRAGTIGTVAEKTAFGYVQGYCEKMKINNMRRPMKDYLAHGCQNVKRTTGQHPGGIIIIPHEYIAEDFTPVQYPANDPTSAWKTTHYDFHDIHDNVLKFDILGHVDPTAMRLLQKIATVKPLDIPMNDTETLSLFSCDDALKADTRIYKKETGALGLPEFGTRTTRGVLEETRPKKFSDLVIISGLSHGTDVWAGNAQELIRQGHTIDEVIGCRDDIMTYLLDHNLESLDAFKIMESVRKGKGLTEAWEKSMIEHQVPDWYIESCKKIKYMFPKAHAVAYVMMAMRIAWYKVHEPLNFYIQYLTLRCDTYEIETMAKGIDVIRTRMNDISTRIAERNPENPVSNKEKSLFDVLEVCEELYARGYNISNVDLYKSLATEFRVSPDNPKTIIPPFTVIDGLGVNVAKSIEEAREKGEFLSKEDILKRTQVSSSMLVKLAHMGCLEGLQESNQMSLF
;
A
#
# COMPACT_ATOMS: atom_id res chain seq x y z
N PRO A 1 -29.91 26.45 15.38
CA PRO A 1 -28.54 26.93 15.07
C PRO A 1 -28.16 28.16 15.93
N HIS A 2 -26.99 28.15 16.59
CA HIS A 2 -26.57 29.18 17.57
C HIS A 2 -25.65 30.28 17.01
N CYS A 3 -24.68 29.97 16.15
CA CYS A 3 -23.64 30.92 15.72
C CYS A 3 -23.50 31.11 14.20
N GLY A 4 -24.26 30.35 13.39
CA GLY A 4 -24.19 30.41 11.91
C GLY A 4 -22.94 29.82 11.27
N ALA A 5 -21.98 29.32 12.06
CA ALA A 5 -20.78 28.65 11.53
C ALA A 5 -21.11 27.29 10.90
N THR A 6 -20.39 26.93 9.83
CA THR A 6 -20.47 25.61 9.20
C THR A 6 -20.09 24.52 10.19
N MET A 7 -21.00 23.58 10.44
CA MET A 7 -20.74 22.45 11.34
C MET A 7 -19.79 21.43 10.70
N ARG A 8 -18.90 20.86 11.51
CA ARG A 8 -18.06 19.73 11.10
C ARG A 8 -18.86 18.44 11.29
N GLY A 9 -19.00 17.64 10.23
CA GLY A 9 -19.56 16.29 10.31
C GLY A 9 -18.51 15.29 10.79
N ASN A 10 -18.84 14.52 11.82
CA ASN A 10 -18.00 13.43 12.33
C ASN A 10 -18.88 12.37 13.03
N GLY A 11 -18.34 11.19 13.27
CA GLY A 11 -19.03 10.05 13.87
C GLY A 11 -19.32 8.95 12.84
N HIS A 12 -18.91 7.72 13.16
CA HIS A 12 -18.95 6.58 12.23
C HIS A 12 -19.70 5.37 12.78
N ASN A 13 -20.39 5.53 13.91
CA ASN A 13 -21.16 4.49 14.60
C ASN A 13 -20.37 3.18 14.81
N ILE A 14 -19.19 3.30 15.43
CA ILE A 14 -18.30 2.15 15.70
C ILE A 14 -18.47 1.74 17.17
N PRO A 15 -18.93 0.51 17.45
CA PRO A 15 -19.08 0.04 18.81
C PRO A 15 -17.72 -0.23 19.47
N PHE A 16 -17.54 0.26 20.70
CA PHE A 16 -16.30 0.09 21.47
C PHE A 16 -15.95 -1.39 21.72
N GLN A 17 -16.97 -2.24 21.85
CA GLN A 17 -16.84 -3.66 22.10
C GLN A 17 -16.12 -4.41 20.97
N THR A 18 -16.04 -3.84 19.77
CA THR A 18 -15.17 -4.37 18.71
C THR A 18 -13.69 -4.44 19.14
N PHE A 19 -13.27 -3.52 20.03
CA PHE A 19 -11.90 -3.44 20.53
C PHE A 19 -11.66 -4.43 21.68
N LEU A 20 -12.34 -4.25 22.82
CA LEU A 20 -12.12 -5.03 24.07
C LEU A 20 -13.09 -6.20 24.31
N GLY A 21 -14.11 -6.37 23.47
CA GLY A 21 -15.25 -7.24 23.82
C GLY A 21 -16.15 -6.62 24.89
N PHE A 22 -17.09 -7.41 25.41
CA PHE A 22 -18.00 -6.98 26.47
C PHE A 22 -17.40 -7.15 27.87
N ASN A 23 -16.52 -8.14 28.05
CA ASN A 23 -15.96 -8.50 29.35
C ASN A 23 -14.46 -8.23 29.48
N ALA A 24 -13.87 -7.46 28.56
CA ALA A 24 -12.42 -7.30 28.45
C ALA A 24 -11.67 -8.64 28.36
N ASP A 25 -12.31 -9.65 27.76
CA ASP A 25 -11.81 -11.00 27.56
C ASP A 25 -10.85 -11.12 26.36
N LYS A 26 -10.69 -10.01 25.62
CA LYS A 26 -9.76 -9.88 24.51
C LYS A 26 -8.61 -8.98 24.91
N THR A 27 -7.40 -9.40 24.55
CA THR A 27 -6.18 -8.57 24.57
C THR A 27 -5.98 -7.97 23.18
N PRO A 28 -6.38 -6.70 22.92
CA PRO A 28 -6.16 -6.08 21.62
C PRO A 28 -4.78 -5.44 21.54
N ASP A 29 -4.28 -5.36 20.30
CA ASP A 29 -3.11 -4.57 19.97
C ASP A 29 -3.49 -3.12 19.65
N ILE A 30 -2.53 -2.20 19.75
CA ILE A 30 -2.67 -0.82 19.27
C ILE A 30 -1.86 -0.65 17.99
N ASP A 31 -2.55 -0.45 16.88
CA ASP A 31 -1.98 -0.24 15.56
C ASP A 31 -1.80 1.26 15.25
N LEU A 32 -0.59 1.65 14.87
CA LEU A 32 -0.27 3.01 14.45
C LEU A 32 0.54 2.99 13.16
N ASN A 33 0.00 3.64 12.13
CA ASN A 33 0.68 3.84 10.86
C ASN A 33 1.58 5.09 10.92
N PHE A 34 2.89 4.88 10.89
CA PHE A 34 3.90 5.93 10.76
C PHE A 34 4.42 6.03 9.34
N SER A 35 5.00 7.19 8.99
CA SER A 35 5.77 7.30 7.75
C SER A 35 6.94 6.31 7.78
N ASN A 36 7.20 5.66 6.64
CA ASN A 36 8.36 4.78 6.46
C ASN A 36 9.70 5.45 6.86
N GLU A 37 9.81 6.77 6.73
CA GLU A 37 11.01 7.53 7.10
C GLU A 37 11.15 7.75 8.62
N TYR A 38 10.04 7.63 9.37
CA TYR A 38 9.95 7.94 10.79
C TYR A 38 9.77 6.70 11.68
N GLN A 39 9.29 5.58 11.12
CA GLN A 39 8.96 4.36 11.86
C GLN A 39 10.07 3.93 12.84
N TRP A 40 11.33 3.92 12.39
CA TRP A 40 12.47 3.54 13.23
C TRP A 40 12.68 4.46 14.44
N ARG A 41 12.34 5.76 14.33
CA ARG A 41 12.40 6.71 15.45
C ARG A 41 11.28 6.44 16.45
N ALA A 42 10.09 6.08 15.97
CA ALA A 42 8.99 5.69 16.83
C ALA A 42 9.31 4.39 17.59
N HIS A 43 9.96 3.42 16.93
CA HIS A 43 10.49 2.23 17.59
C HIS A 43 11.51 2.61 18.68
N ALA A 44 12.52 3.41 18.34
CA ALA A 44 13.55 3.85 19.30
C ALA A 44 12.95 4.56 20.51
N PHE A 45 11.96 5.43 20.31
CA PHE A 45 11.26 6.11 21.39
C PHE A 45 10.59 5.15 22.38
N ILE A 46 9.96 4.07 21.89
CA ILE A 46 9.37 3.05 22.76
C ILE A 46 10.47 2.35 23.58
N LYS A 47 11.63 2.08 22.98
CA LYS A 47 12.80 1.55 23.70
C LYS A 47 13.24 2.48 24.83
N ASP A 48 13.28 3.79 24.57
CA ASP A 48 13.69 4.79 25.56
C ASP A 48 12.67 4.92 26.71
N VAL A 49 11.37 4.76 26.41
CA VAL A 49 10.29 4.87 27.41
C VAL A 49 10.22 3.65 28.34
N PHE A 50 10.27 2.44 27.78
CA PHE A 50 10.09 1.20 28.56
C PHE A 50 11.41 0.58 29.04
N GLY A 51 12.54 0.94 28.40
CA GLY A 51 13.85 0.37 28.67
C GLY A 51 14.22 -0.76 27.70
N GLU A 52 15.53 -0.87 27.42
CA GLU A 52 16.08 -1.82 26.45
C GLU A 52 15.84 -3.29 26.79
N ASP A 53 15.70 -3.61 28.09
CA ASP A 53 15.44 -4.97 28.57
C ASP A 53 13.93 -5.29 28.70
N HIS A 54 13.05 -4.34 28.39
CA HIS A 54 11.58 -4.51 28.46
C HIS A 54 10.87 -4.28 27.13
N ALA A 55 11.57 -3.81 26.10
CA ALA A 55 11.03 -3.59 24.76
C ALA A 55 11.80 -4.44 23.72
N PHE A 56 11.10 -5.39 23.10
CA PHE A 56 11.67 -6.29 22.10
C PHE A 56 10.90 -6.20 20.79
N ARG A 57 11.58 -6.31 19.66
CA ARG A 57 10.87 -6.44 18.39
C ARG A 57 10.30 -7.86 18.29
N ALA A 58 9.05 -8.03 17.89
CA ALA A 58 8.49 -9.37 17.72
C ALA A 58 9.32 -10.15 16.68
N GLY A 59 9.76 -11.36 17.03
CA GLY A 59 10.51 -12.23 16.13
C GLY A 59 9.63 -12.87 15.07
N THR A 60 10.22 -13.21 13.93
CA THR A 60 9.56 -14.00 12.88
C THR A 60 10.39 -15.21 12.50
N ILE A 61 9.72 -16.33 12.19
CA ILE A 61 10.35 -17.55 11.70
C ILE A 61 10.06 -17.68 10.21
N GLY A 62 11.07 -17.45 9.38
CA GLY A 62 10.97 -17.63 7.94
C GLY A 62 11.05 -19.12 7.59
N THR A 63 9.97 -19.66 7.04
CA THR A 63 9.87 -21.06 6.60
C THR A 63 10.03 -21.19 5.10
N VAL A 64 10.26 -22.41 4.63
CA VAL A 64 10.29 -22.72 3.20
C VAL A 64 8.87 -22.69 2.64
N ALA A 65 8.56 -21.67 1.83
CA ALA A 65 7.31 -21.58 1.08
C ALA A 65 7.37 -22.39 -0.24
N GLU A 66 6.20 -22.68 -0.82
CA GLU A 66 6.04 -23.52 -2.02
C GLU A 66 7.03 -23.22 -3.16
N LYS A 67 7.14 -21.95 -3.58
CA LYS A 67 8.07 -21.55 -4.65
C LYS A 67 9.53 -21.85 -4.32
N THR A 68 9.93 -21.63 -3.07
CA THR A 68 11.30 -21.90 -2.61
C THR A 68 11.55 -23.40 -2.57
N ALA A 69 10.58 -24.18 -2.05
CA ALA A 69 10.66 -25.63 -2.01
C ALA A 69 10.83 -26.22 -3.41
N PHE A 70 10.05 -25.73 -4.39
CA PHE A 70 10.17 -26.18 -5.77
C PHE A 70 11.55 -25.82 -6.36
N GLY A 71 12.07 -24.63 -6.05
CA GLY A 71 13.43 -24.23 -6.39
C GLY A 71 14.51 -25.15 -5.80
N TYR A 72 14.35 -25.61 -4.56
CA TYR A 72 15.26 -26.59 -3.95
C TYR A 72 15.25 -27.93 -4.67
N VAL A 73 14.07 -28.45 -5.01
CA VAL A 73 13.95 -29.70 -5.76
C VAL A 73 14.56 -29.58 -7.15
N GLN A 74 14.34 -28.45 -7.83
CA GLN A 74 14.98 -28.17 -9.14
C GLN A 74 16.50 -28.12 -9.01
N GLY A 75 17.04 -27.33 -8.09
CA GLY A 75 18.48 -27.24 -7.86
C GLY A 75 19.11 -28.58 -7.44
N TYR A 76 18.39 -29.41 -6.69
CA TYR A 76 18.81 -30.77 -6.37
C TYR A 76 18.88 -31.65 -7.63
N CYS A 77 17.83 -31.64 -8.47
CA CYS A 77 17.81 -32.39 -9.72
C CYS A 77 18.97 -31.98 -10.64
N GLU A 78 19.24 -30.67 -10.77
CA GLU A 78 20.35 -30.14 -11.57
C GLU A 78 21.70 -30.63 -11.02
N LYS A 79 21.93 -30.48 -9.71
CA LYS A 79 23.18 -30.88 -9.07
C LYS A 79 23.43 -32.39 -9.15
N MET A 80 22.37 -33.19 -9.04
CA MET A 80 22.44 -34.65 -9.13
C MET A 80 22.29 -35.17 -10.57
N LYS A 81 22.17 -34.29 -11.57
CA LYS A 81 21.98 -34.63 -13.00
C LYS A 81 20.76 -35.53 -13.25
N ILE A 82 19.69 -35.34 -12.48
CA ILE A 82 18.42 -36.06 -12.63
C ILE A 82 17.54 -35.30 -13.63
N ASN A 83 17.58 -35.71 -14.89
CA ASN A 83 16.92 -35.00 -15.98
C ASN A 83 15.48 -35.49 -16.25
N ASN A 84 15.06 -36.61 -15.66
CA ASN A 84 13.81 -37.31 -15.99
C ASN A 84 12.78 -37.35 -14.84
N MET A 85 12.96 -36.53 -13.79
CA MET A 85 11.99 -36.47 -12.70
C MET A 85 10.68 -35.82 -13.16
N ARG A 86 9.58 -36.57 -13.09
CA ARG A 86 8.24 -36.12 -13.50
C ARG A 86 7.76 -35.01 -12.57
N ARG A 87 6.96 -34.07 -13.11
CA ARG A 87 6.42 -32.94 -12.35
C ARG A 87 5.68 -33.33 -11.06
N PRO A 88 4.78 -34.35 -11.04
CA PRO A 88 4.13 -34.77 -9.80
C PRO A 88 5.09 -35.22 -8.70
N MET A 89 6.23 -35.84 -9.06
CA MET A 89 7.25 -36.22 -8.08
C MET A 89 7.98 -34.98 -7.56
N LYS A 90 8.23 -33.98 -8.41
CA LYS A 90 8.80 -32.70 -7.97
C LYS A 90 7.87 -31.97 -7.01
N ASP A 91 6.57 -31.95 -7.33
CA ASP A 91 5.54 -31.33 -6.48
C ASP A 91 5.45 -32.06 -5.12
N TYR A 92 5.47 -33.39 -5.12
CA TYR A 92 5.50 -34.21 -3.90
C TYR A 92 6.73 -33.92 -3.02
N LEU A 93 7.92 -33.91 -3.61
CA LEU A 93 9.16 -33.60 -2.88
C LEU A 93 9.16 -32.16 -2.36
N ALA A 94 8.70 -31.21 -3.18
CA ALA A 94 8.61 -29.81 -2.80
C ALA A 94 7.65 -29.65 -1.62
N HIS A 95 6.50 -30.32 -1.64
CA HIS A 95 5.55 -30.33 -0.53
C HIS A 95 6.21 -30.82 0.77
N GLY A 96 7.01 -31.88 0.72
CA GLY A 96 7.76 -32.40 1.87
C GLY A 96 8.86 -31.46 2.41
N CYS A 97 9.27 -30.45 1.64
CA CYS A 97 10.22 -29.43 2.10
C CYS A 97 9.55 -28.18 2.69
N GLN A 98 8.23 -28.03 2.56
CA GLN A 98 7.53 -26.83 3.03
C GLN A 98 7.49 -26.75 4.56
N ASN A 99 7.33 -25.54 5.10
CA ASN A 99 7.21 -25.24 6.54
C ASN A 99 8.46 -25.55 7.38
N VAL A 100 9.52 -26.09 6.79
CA VAL A 100 10.81 -26.23 7.46
C VAL A 100 11.39 -24.84 7.74
N LYS A 101 11.85 -24.60 8.97
CA LYS A 101 12.52 -23.34 9.35
C LYS A 101 13.77 -23.13 8.49
N ARG A 102 13.89 -21.94 7.90
CA ARG A 102 15.04 -21.52 7.08
C ARG A 102 15.83 -20.38 7.73
N THR A 103 15.14 -19.39 8.28
CA THR A 103 15.73 -18.14 8.79
C THR A 103 14.92 -17.58 9.96
N THR A 104 15.49 -16.63 10.70
CA THR A 104 14.74 -15.77 11.63
C THR A 104 14.79 -14.32 11.17
N GLY A 105 13.78 -13.54 11.51
CA GLY A 105 13.66 -12.14 11.10
C GLY A 105 12.95 -11.29 12.14
N GLN A 106 12.48 -10.12 11.70
CA GLN A 106 11.78 -9.14 12.52
C GLN A 106 10.34 -8.96 12.04
N HIS A 107 9.40 -8.74 12.97
CA HIS A 107 8.06 -8.30 12.63
C HIS A 107 8.12 -6.88 12.03
N PRO A 108 7.31 -6.57 11.00
CA PRO A 108 7.36 -5.28 10.32
C PRO A 108 7.21 -4.07 11.25
N GLY A 109 6.42 -4.17 12.32
CA GLY A 109 6.23 -3.06 13.27
C GLY A 109 5.96 -3.45 14.73
N GLY A 110 5.93 -4.74 15.04
CA GLY A 110 5.47 -5.24 16.33
C GLY A 110 6.55 -5.08 17.39
N ILE A 111 6.24 -4.34 18.46
CA ILE A 111 7.09 -4.21 19.63
C ILE A 111 6.36 -4.84 20.81
N ILE A 112 6.98 -5.85 21.39
CA ILE A 112 6.54 -6.55 22.58
C ILE A 112 7.04 -5.81 23.80
N ILE A 113 6.11 -5.53 24.73
CA ILE A 113 6.42 -4.87 26.00
C ILE A 113 6.29 -5.89 27.13
N ILE A 114 7.38 -6.06 27.87
CA ILE A 114 7.44 -6.90 29.06
C ILE A 114 7.22 -6.01 30.29
N PRO A 115 6.22 -6.29 31.15
CA PRO A 115 6.01 -5.51 32.37
C PRO A 115 7.25 -5.50 33.26
N HIS A 116 7.43 -4.44 34.05
CA HIS A 116 8.65 -4.23 34.84
C HIS A 116 8.89 -5.29 35.92
N GLU A 117 7.82 -5.95 36.36
CA GLU A 117 7.84 -7.04 37.34
C GLU A 117 8.28 -8.40 36.76
N TYR A 118 8.41 -8.52 35.43
CA TYR A 118 8.83 -9.74 34.74
C TYR A 118 10.09 -9.50 33.89
N ILE A 119 10.73 -10.60 33.49
CA ILE A 119 11.79 -10.60 32.48
C ILE A 119 11.30 -11.27 31.20
N ALA A 120 11.98 -11.01 30.08
CA ALA A 120 11.57 -11.57 28.79
C ALA A 120 11.49 -13.11 28.82
N GLU A 121 12.46 -13.75 29.49
CA GLU A 121 12.58 -15.19 29.61
C GLU A 121 11.46 -15.87 30.41
N ASP A 122 10.64 -15.11 31.16
CA ASP A 122 9.40 -15.63 31.76
C ASP A 122 8.36 -16.02 30.67
N PHE A 123 8.50 -15.44 29.48
CA PHE A 123 7.59 -15.64 28.34
C PHE A 123 8.26 -16.30 27.14
N THR A 124 9.48 -15.87 26.79
CA THR A 124 10.19 -16.35 25.60
C THR A 124 11.69 -16.05 25.68
N PRO A 125 12.57 -16.94 25.15
CA PRO A 125 13.95 -16.58 24.93
C PRO A 125 14.07 -15.36 24.01
N VAL A 126 15.20 -14.63 24.10
CA VAL A 126 15.50 -13.50 23.21
C VAL A 126 16.71 -13.82 22.33
N GLN A 127 16.73 -13.27 21.12
CA GLN A 127 17.82 -13.48 20.17
C GLN A 127 18.05 -12.24 19.29
N TYR A 128 19.06 -12.30 18.43
CA TYR A 128 19.18 -11.36 17.33
C TYR A 128 18.47 -11.88 16.08
N PRO A 129 17.83 -10.99 15.30
CA PRO A 129 17.22 -11.36 14.03
C PRO A 129 18.31 -11.76 13.05
N ALA A 130 18.10 -12.87 12.33
CA ALA A 130 19.10 -13.48 11.43
C ALA A 130 20.49 -13.71 12.07
N ASN A 131 20.56 -13.78 13.41
CA ASN A 131 21.81 -13.87 14.18
C ASN A 131 22.80 -12.72 13.93
N ASP A 132 22.33 -11.53 13.54
CA ASP A 132 23.18 -10.36 13.37
C ASP A 132 23.43 -9.66 14.72
N PRO A 133 24.63 -9.76 15.31
CA PRO A 133 24.93 -9.16 16.61
C PRO A 133 25.03 -7.63 16.56
N THR A 134 25.04 -7.03 15.37
CA THR A 134 25.09 -5.56 15.19
C THR A 134 23.69 -4.93 15.12
N SER A 135 22.63 -5.75 15.15
CA SER A 135 21.26 -5.25 15.10
C SER A 135 20.93 -4.37 16.31
N ALA A 136 20.28 -3.22 16.06
CA ALA A 136 19.87 -2.29 17.11
C ALA A 136 18.79 -2.85 18.06
N TRP A 137 18.16 -3.97 17.68
CA TRP A 137 17.06 -4.60 18.39
C TRP A 137 17.29 -6.10 18.58
N LYS A 138 17.04 -6.57 19.80
CA LYS A 138 16.77 -7.99 20.07
C LYS A 138 15.34 -8.31 19.64
N THR A 139 15.12 -9.57 19.28
CA THR A 139 13.79 -10.12 18.97
C THR A 139 13.40 -11.22 19.93
N THR A 140 12.10 -11.39 20.14
CA THR A 140 11.56 -12.61 20.77
C THR A 140 11.93 -13.84 19.93
N HIS A 141 12.19 -14.97 20.58
CA HIS A 141 12.50 -16.23 19.90
C HIS A 141 11.23 -16.90 19.38
N TYR A 142 10.18 -16.89 20.20
CA TYR A 142 8.83 -17.22 19.75
C TYR A 142 8.28 -16.08 18.89
N ASP A 143 7.50 -16.46 17.88
CA ASP A 143 6.72 -15.48 17.15
C ASP A 143 5.55 -15.00 18.02
N PHE A 144 4.95 -13.86 17.67
CA PHE A 144 3.90 -13.27 18.49
C PHE A 144 2.67 -14.16 18.65
N HIS A 145 2.34 -15.04 17.71
CA HIS A 145 1.17 -15.91 17.83
C HIS A 145 1.26 -16.83 19.04
N ASP A 146 2.47 -17.32 19.36
CA ASP A 146 2.70 -18.22 20.49
C ASP A 146 2.60 -17.51 21.86
N ILE A 147 2.70 -16.18 21.88
CA ILE A 147 2.69 -15.37 23.12
C ILE A 147 1.60 -14.29 23.15
N HIS A 148 0.67 -14.31 22.20
CA HIS A 148 -0.35 -13.28 21.99
C HIS A 148 -1.17 -12.94 23.24
N ASP A 149 -1.51 -13.95 24.04
CA ASP A 149 -2.38 -13.79 25.22
C ASP A 149 -1.59 -13.45 26.51
N ASN A 150 -0.26 -13.36 26.42
CA ASN A 150 0.61 -13.20 27.59
C ASN A 150 1.22 -11.79 27.71
N VAL A 151 1.43 -11.10 26.58
CA VAL A 151 2.15 -9.82 26.50
C VAL A 151 1.44 -8.84 25.58
N LEU A 152 1.56 -7.55 25.87
CA LEU A 152 1.01 -6.51 25.01
C LEU A 152 1.98 -6.20 23.86
N LYS A 153 1.40 -5.86 22.71
CA LYS A 153 2.13 -5.46 21.51
C LYS A 153 1.67 -4.09 21.01
N PHE A 154 2.64 -3.22 20.71
CA PHE A 154 2.42 -2.05 19.87
C PHE A 154 2.75 -2.41 18.43
N ASP A 155 1.80 -2.25 17.51
CA ASP A 155 2.05 -2.39 16.08
C ASP A 155 2.36 -1.02 15.46
N ILE A 156 3.64 -0.66 15.53
CA ILE A 156 4.20 0.57 14.97
C ILE A 156 4.60 0.32 13.53
N LEU A 157 3.63 0.40 12.63
CA LEU A 157 3.75 0.02 11.23
C LEU A 157 4.31 1.16 10.38
N GLY A 158 5.12 0.81 9.38
CA GLY A 158 5.53 1.72 8.32
C GLY A 158 4.46 1.72 7.23
N HIS A 159 3.95 2.90 6.88
CA HIS A 159 2.93 3.07 5.86
C HIS A 159 3.27 4.26 4.95
N VAL A 160 2.84 4.16 3.68
CA VAL A 160 3.07 5.23 2.70
C VAL A 160 2.11 6.40 2.91
N ASP A 161 0.89 6.16 3.39
CA ASP A 161 -0.13 7.19 3.61
C ASP A 161 0.35 8.39 4.46
N PRO A 162 0.97 8.21 5.64
CA PRO A 162 1.52 9.34 6.38
C PRO A 162 2.65 10.07 5.62
N THR A 163 3.46 9.34 4.85
CA THR A 163 4.50 9.94 3.99
C THR A 163 3.87 10.79 2.89
N ALA A 164 2.78 10.29 2.27
CA ALA A 164 2.02 11.01 1.27
C ALA A 164 1.39 12.29 1.84
N MET A 165 0.80 12.22 3.04
CA MET A 165 0.25 13.41 3.71
C MET A 165 1.33 14.44 4.03
N ARG A 166 2.51 14.00 4.48
CA ARG A 166 3.63 14.90 4.75
C ARG A 166 4.12 15.58 3.47
N LEU A 167 4.26 14.84 2.37
CA LEU A 167 4.64 15.41 1.07
C LEU A 167 3.60 16.41 0.58
N LEU A 168 2.31 16.05 0.62
CA LEU A 168 1.22 16.95 0.24
C LEU A 168 1.17 18.19 1.12
N GLN A 169 1.42 18.07 2.43
CA GLN A 169 1.52 19.23 3.32
C GLN A 169 2.68 20.18 2.96
N LYS A 170 3.76 19.67 2.34
CA LYS A 170 4.91 20.46 1.88
C LYS A 170 4.63 21.16 0.55
N ILE A 171 3.93 20.51 -0.38
CA ILE A 171 3.80 20.99 -1.77
C ILE A 171 2.43 21.60 -2.11
N ALA A 172 1.39 21.27 -1.36
CA ALA A 172 0.01 21.65 -1.66
C ALA A 172 -0.38 23.00 -1.04
N THR A 173 -1.38 23.64 -1.65
CA THR A 173 -1.91 24.92 -1.15
C THR A 173 -2.85 24.67 0.04
N VAL A 174 -3.71 23.66 -0.07
CA VAL A 174 -4.60 23.22 1.01
C VAL A 174 -3.94 22.12 1.83
N LYS A 175 -3.93 22.25 3.16
CA LYS A 175 -3.34 21.25 4.06
C LYS A 175 -4.25 20.03 4.16
N PRO A 176 -3.70 18.81 4.29
CA PRO A 176 -4.52 17.59 4.26
C PRO A 176 -5.58 17.49 5.36
N LEU A 177 -5.35 18.11 6.51
CA LEU A 177 -6.28 18.09 7.65
C LEU A 177 -7.44 19.09 7.52
N ASP A 178 -7.33 20.04 6.59
CA ASP A 178 -8.37 21.04 6.33
C ASP A 178 -9.36 20.59 5.24
N ILE A 179 -9.10 19.43 4.60
CA ILE A 179 -9.93 18.88 3.53
C ILE A 179 -11.28 18.37 4.08
N PRO A 180 -12.42 18.77 3.47
CA PRO A 180 -13.74 18.26 3.84
C PRO A 180 -13.94 16.80 3.41
N MET A 181 -14.56 15.99 4.27
CA MET A 181 -14.84 14.56 3.98
C MET A 181 -16.11 14.33 3.15
N ASN A 182 -16.87 15.40 2.87
CA ASN A 182 -18.16 15.35 2.18
C ASN A 182 -18.17 16.17 0.88
N ASP A 183 -17.01 16.43 0.28
CA ASP A 183 -16.91 17.09 -1.02
C ASP A 183 -17.51 16.22 -2.12
N THR A 184 -18.58 16.70 -2.76
CA THR A 184 -19.36 15.91 -3.72
C THR A 184 -18.62 15.66 -5.03
N GLU A 185 -17.79 16.60 -5.48
CA GLU A 185 -16.97 16.45 -6.70
C GLU A 185 -15.84 15.43 -6.48
N THR A 186 -15.24 15.41 -5.29
CA THR A 186 -14.29 14.37 -4.89
C THR A 186 -14.95 13.00 -4.79
N LEU A 187 -16.12 12.92 -4.14
CA LEU A 187 -16.84 11.66 -3.97
C LEU A 187 -17.30 11.07 -5.31
N SER A 188 -17.60 11.90 -6.31
CA SER A 188 -17.99 11.40 -7.62
C SER A 188 -16.88 10.62 -8.33
N LEU A 189 -15.59 10.81 -7.98
CA LEU A 189 -14.49 10.02 -8.55
C LEU A 189 -14.64 8.51 -8.34
N PHE A 190 -15.34 8.09 -7.30
CA PHE A 190 -15.57 6.68 -7.01
C PHE A 190 -16.69 6.07 -7.85
N SER A 191 -17.40 6.90 -8.64
CA SER A 191 -18.55 6.48 -9.46
C SER A 191 -18.48 6.93 -10.92
N CYS A 192 -17.71 7.96 -11.27
CA CYS A 192 -17.43 8.40 -12.64
C CYS A 192 -16.10 9.16 -12.72
N ASP A 193 -15.65 9.48 -13.93
CA ASP A 193 -14.41 10.23 -14.18
C ASP A 193 -14.63 11.72 -14.55
N ASP A 194 -15.88 12.19 -14.59
CA ASP A 194 -16.24 13.56 -15.02
C ASP A 194 -15.49 14.66 -14.25
N ALA A 195 -15.33 14.48 -12.93
CA ALA A 195 -14.62 15.42 -12.05
C ALA A 195 -13.13 15.58 -12.41
N LEU A 196 -12.54 14.63 -13.15
CA LEU A 196 -11.17 14.75 -13.63
C LEU A 196 -11.03 15.83 -14.70
N LYS A 197 -12.11 16.14 -15.45
CA LYS A 197 -12.08 17.09 -16.57
C LYS A 197 -11.02 16.72 -17.61
N ALA A 198 -10.82 15.41 -17.82
CA ALA A 198 -9.93 14.87 -18.83
C ALA A 198 -10.56 14.96 -20.23
N ASP A 199 -9.74 15.07 -21.27
CA ASP A 199 -10.21 14.99 -22.65
C ASP A 199 -10.75 13.58 -22.94
N THR A 200 -12.07 13.47 -23.12
CA THR A 200 -12.77 12.18 -23.32
C THR A 200 -12.38 11.45 -24.60
N ARG A 201 -11.69 12.13 -25.54
CA ARG A 201 -11.12 11.49 -26.74
C ARG A 201 -9.83 10.73 -26.41
N ILE A 202 -9.18 11.10 -25.30
CA ILE A 202 -7.92 10.53 -24.85
C ILE A 202 -8.16 9.57 -23.67
N TYR A 203 -8.96 9.98 -22.69
CA TYR A 203 -9.16 9.21 -21.48
C TYR A 203 -10.64 9.11 -21.18
N LYS A 204 -11.12 7.88 -21.06
CA LYS A 204 -12.46 7.59 -20.55
C LYS A 204 -12.40 6.30 -19.74
N LYS A 205 -12.77 6.37 -18.47
CA LYS A 205 -12.89 5.22 -17.58
C LYS A 205 -14.24 5.28 -16.88
N GLU A 206 -14.70 4.14 -16.37
CA GLU A 206 -15.98 4.08 -15.66
C GLU A 206 -15.93 4.81 -14.30
N THR A 207 -14.74 4.95 -13.70
CA THR A 207 -14.49 5.65 -12.43
C THR A 207 -13.21 6.48 -12.52
N GLY A 208 -13.14 7.55 -11.72
CA GLY A 208 -11.95 8.38 -11.55
C GLY A 208 -11.00 7.90 -10.45
N ALA A 209 -11.15 6.65 -9.96
CA ALA A 209 -10.42 6.14 -8.80
C ALA A 209 -8.96 5.70 -9.08
N LEU A 210 -8.52 5.73 -10.34
CA LEU A 210 -7.17 5.31 -10.74
C LEU A 210 -6.08 6.01 -9.89
N GLY A 211 -5.12 5.25 -9.36
CA GLY A 211 -4.02 5.78 -8.54
C GLY A 211 -4.39 6.19 -7.11
N LEU A 212 -5.67 6.10 -6.69
CA LEU A 212 -6.05 6.29 -5.29
C LEU A 212 -5.65 5.08 -4.44
N PRO A 213 -5.22 5.27 -3.18
CA PRO A 213 -4.94 4.15 -2.27
C PRO A 213 -6.21 3.32 -2.04
N GLU A 214 -6.05 2.01 -1.95
CA GLU A 214 -7.12 0.98 -1.90
C GLU A 214 -8.02 0.90 -3.14
N PHE A 215 -8.54 2.04 -3.59
CA PHE A 215 -9.57 2.14 -4.63
C PHE A 215 -9.02 2.12 -6.07
N GLY A 216 -7.73 2.40 -6.26
CA GLY A 216 -7.13 2.46 -7.61
C GLY A 216 -6.80 1.10 -8.23
N THR A 217 -6.82 0.02 -7.46
CA THR A 217 -6.53 -1.32 -7.97
C THR A 217 -7.59 -1.76 -8.98
N ARG A 218 -7.22 -2.64 -9.93
CA ARG A 218 -8.19 -3.17 -10.92
C ARG A 218 -9.36 -3.88 -10.23
N THR A 219 -9.08 -4.64 -9.18
CA THR A 219 -10.10 -5.34 -8.40
C THR A 219 -11.08 -4.37 -7.75
N THR A 220 -10.59 -3.38 -6.99
CA THR A 220 -11.46 -2.44 -6.29
C THR A 220 -12.21 -1.52 -7.25
N ARG A 221 -11.59 -1.11 -8.37
CA ARG A 221 -12.31 -0.39 -9.45
C ARG A 221 -13.47 -1.21 -10.01
N GLY A 222 -13.31 -2.52 -10.21
CA GLY A 222 -14.42 -3.39 -10.60
C GLY A 222 -15.57 -3.40 -9.58
N VAL A 223 -15.26 -3.39 -8.28
CA VAL A 223 -16.29 -3.24 -7.22
C VAL A 223 -16.99 -1.89 -7.33
N LEU A 224 -16.25 -0.80 -7.52
CA LEU A 224 -16.81 0.55 -7.70
C LEU A 224 -17.73 0.64 -8.91
N GLU A 225 -17.35 0.02 -10.03
CA GLU A 225 -18.11 0.00 -11.27
C GLU A 225 -19.48 -0.69 -11.10
N GLU A 226 -19.53 -1.79 -10.36
CA GLU A 226 -20.76 -2.53 -10.06
C GLU A 226 -21.63 -1.85 -8.98
N THR A 227 -21.02 -1.16 -8.02
CA THR A 227 -21.73 -0.61 -6.84
C THR A 227 -22.09 0.86 -6.92
N ARG A 228 -21.36 1.67 -7.71
CA ARG A 228 -21.56 3.12 -7.91
C ARG A 228 -21.85 3.87 -6.59
N PRO A 229 -20.90 3.87 -5.64
CA PRO A 229 -21.10 4.47 -4.32
C PRO A 229 -21.41 5.96 -4.39
N LYS A 230 -22.30 6.42 -3.50
CA LYS A 230 -22.79 7.81 -3.45
C LYS A 230 -22.46 8.52 -2.14
N LYS A 231 -22.06 7.77 -1.12
CA LYS A 231 -21.81 8.28 0.24
C LYS A 231 -20.46 7.77 0.76
N PHE A 232 -19.91 8.49 1.73
CA PHE A 232 -18.70 8.05 2.45
C PHE A 232 -18.87 6.67 3.09
N SER A 233 -20.04 6.36 3.65
CA SER A 233 -20.37 5.05 4.23
C SER A 233 -20.23 3.92 3.22
N ASP A 234 -20.63 4.14 1.97
CA ASP A 234 -20.56 3.15 0.90
C ASP A 234 -19.09 2.81 0.61
N LEU A 235 -18.20 3.82 0.64
CA LEU A 235 -16.76 3.61 0.48
C LEU A 235 -16.16 2.81 1.64
N VAL A 236 -16.66 3.01 2.87
CA VAL A 236 -16.23 2.22 4.05
C VAL A 236 -16.62 0.75 3.87
N ILE A 237 -17.83 0.48 3.39
CA ILE A 237 -18.28 -0.88 3.08
C ILE A 237 -17.40 -1.48 1.98
N ILE A 238 -17.21 -0.77 0.87
CA ILE A 238 -16.40 -1.24 -0.27
C ILE A 238 -14.96 -1.51 0.15
N SER A 239 -14.37 -0.68 1.00
CA SER A 239 -13.04 -0.94 1.57
C SER A 239 -13.01 -2.29 2.29
N GLY A 240 -13.99 -2.58 3.15
CA GLY A 240 -14.09 -3.89 3.79
C GLY A 240 -14.26 -5.05 2.79
N LEU A 241 -15.08 -4.85 1.75
CA LEU A 241 -15.34 -5.86 0.71
C LEU A 241 -14.11 -6.17 -0.17
N SER A 242 -13.21 -5.19 -0.39
CA SER A 242 -12.06 -5.34 -1.28
C SER A 242 -10.82 -5.99 -0.64
N HIS A 243 -10.81 -6.19 0.69
CA HIS A 243 -9.63 -6.69 1.42
C HIS A 243 -9.77 -8.09 2.03
N GLY A 244 -10.93 -8.73 1.88
CA GLY A 244 -11.18 -10.07 2.43
C GLY A 244 -11.33 -11.16 1.36
N THR A 245 -10.69 -12.31 1.60
CA THR A 245 -10.92 -13.52 0.79
C THR A 245 -12.36 -14.00 0.99
N ASP A 246 -13.05 -14.30 -0.11
CA ASP A 246 -14.46 -14.73 -0.17
C ASP A 246 -15.46 -13.73 0.45
N VAL A 247 -15.10 -12.44 0.50
CA VAL A 247 -16.01 -11.37 0.94
C VAL A 247 -16.81 -10.79 -0.24
N TRP A 248 -16.14 -10.46 -1.35
CA TRP A 248 -16.80 -9.94 -2.55
C TRP A 248 -17.23 -11.04 -3.53
N ALA A 249 -16.27 -11.66 -4.22
CA ALA A 249 -16.53 -12.64 -5.27
C ALA A 249 -17.20 -13.90 -4.69
N GLY A 250 -18.30 -14.34 -5.30
CA GLY A 250 -19.09 -15.50 -4.83
C GLY A 250 -19.87 -15.27 -3.53
N ASN A 251 -19.92 -14.02 -3.05
CA ASN A 251 -20.62 -13.63 -1.83
C ASN A 251 -21.34 -12.30 -2.03
N ALA A 252 -20.83 -11.17 -1.50
CA ALA A 252 -21.52 -9.87 -1.59
C ALA A 252 -21.82 -9.44 -3.03
N GLN A 253 -20.96 -9.78 -4.00
CA GLN A 253 -21.20 -9.50 -5.41
C GLN A 253 -22.49 -10.15 -5.95
N GLU A 254 -22.78 -11.39 -5.53
CA GLU A 254 -23.99 -12.10 -5.94
C GLU A 254 -25.24 -11.44 -5.34
N LEU A 255 -25.15 -11.00 -4.07
CA LEU A 255 -26.24 -10.28 -3.41
C LEU A 255 -26.54 -8.96 -4.13
N ILE A 256 -25.52 -8.17 -4.46
CA ILE A 256 -25.69 -6.92 -5.23
C ILE A 256 -26.36 -7.20 -6.59
N ARG A 257 -25.95 -8.25 -7.29
CA ARG A 257 -26.55 -8.63 -8.59
C ARG A 257 -27.98 -9.16 -8.46
N GLN A 258 -28.36 -9.69 -7.30
CA GLN A 258 -29.73 -10.08 -6.97
C GLN A 258 -30.62 -8.89 -6.59
N GLY A 259 -30.06 -7.68 -6.47
CA GLY A 259 -30.80 -6.45 -6.21
C GLY A 259 -30.64 -5.90 -4.79
N HIS A 260 -29.80 -6.52 -3.94
CA HIS A 260 -29.45 -5.95 -2.65
C HIS A 260 -28.67 -4.65 -2.81
N THR A 261 -28.87 -3.72 -1.88
CA THR A 261 -28.12 -2.46 -1.88
C THR A 261 -26.79 -2.61 -1.13
N ILE A 262 -25.84 -1.72 -1.40
CA ILE A 262 -24.50 -1.78 -0.80
C ILE A 262 -24.54 -1.63 0.73
N ASP A 263 -25.54 -0.94 1.28
CA ASP A 263 -25.72 -0.76 2.73
C ASP A 263 -26.33 -1.98 3.44
N GLU A 264 -26.87 -2.96 2.69
CA GLU A 264 -27.39 -4.21 3.25
C GLU A 264 -26.30 -5.30 3.40
N VAL A 265 -25.24 -5.24 2.60
CA VAL A 265 -24.21 -6.28 2.59
C VAL A 265 -23.22 -6.15 3.75
N ILE A 266 -22.62 -7.27 4.15
CA ILE A 266 -21.65 -7.31 5.26
C ILE A 266 -20.31 -6.73 4.79
N GLY A 267 -20.06 -5.45 5.08
CA GLY A 267 -18.81 -4.77 4.74
C GLY A 267 -17.73 -4.88 5.81
N CYS A 268 -18.10 -4.69 7.08
CA CYS A 268 -17.17 -4.74 8.21
C CYS A 268 -17.67 -5.72 9.27
N ARG A 269 -16.76 -6.23 10.11
CA ARG A 269 -17.14 -7.14 11.21
C ARG A 269 -18.11 -6.49 12.19
N ASP A 270 -17.93 -5.20 12.45
CA ASP A 270 -18.79 -4.41 13.35
C ASP A 270 -20.25 -4.47 12.90
N ASP A 271 -20.49 -4.49 11.59
CA ASP A 271 -21.84 -4.52 11.02
C ASP A 271 -22.54 -5.84 11.38
N ILE A 272 -21.81 -6.95 11.55
CA ILE A 272 -22.37 -8.23 12.06
C ILE A 272 -22.88 -8.05 13.47
N MET A 273 -22.04 -7.53 14.37
CA MET A 273 -22.43 -7.39 15.76
C MET A 273 -23.62 -6.44 15.90
N THR A 274 -23.59 -5.28 15.24
CA THR A 274 -24.70 -4.32 15.32
C THR A 274 -25.98 -4.88 14.71
N TYR A 275 -25.90 -5.56 13.56
CA TYR A 275 -27.06 -6.15 12.91
C TYR A 275 -27.72 -7.24 13.76
N LEU A 276 -26.93 -8.10 14.41
CA LEU A 276 -27.45 -9.14 15.30
C LEU A 276 -28.06 -8.55 16.57
N LEU A 277 -27.48 -7.49 17.13
CA LEU A 277 -28.05 -6.75 18.25
C LEU A 277 -29.40 -6.10 17.87
N ASP A 278 -29.53 -5.56 16.67
CA ASP A 278 -30.79 -5.00 16.16
C ASP A 278 -31.87 -6.08 15.99
N HIS A 279 -31.47 -7.34 15.77
CA HIS A 279 -32.35 -8.52 15.78
C HIS A 279 -32.57 -9.10 17.19
N ASN A 280 -32.14 -8.41 18.24
CA ASN A 280 -32.28 -8.80 19.65
C ASN A 280 -31.54 -10.08 20.05
N LEU A 281 -30.47 -10.46 19.34
CA LEU A 281 -29.58 -11.51 19.82
C LEU A 281 -28.83 -11.05 21.08
N GLU A 282 -28.45 -12.02 21.91
CA GLU A 282 -27.66 -11.76 23.10
C GLU A 282 -26.29 -11.16 22.73
N SER A 283 -25.83 -10.18 23.52
CA SER A 283 -24.68 -9.35 23.17
C SER A 283 -23.37 -10.11 23.08
N LEU A 284 -23.13 -11.07 23.98
CA LEU A 284 -21.94 -11.91 23.95
C LEU A 284 -21.96 -12.88 22.76
N ASP A 285 -23.10 -13.44 22.39
CA ASP A 285 -23.25 -14.25 21.17
C ASP A 285 -23.02 -13.43 19.91
N ALA A 286 -23.61 -12.24 19.79
CA ALA A 286 -23.37 -11.34 18.65
C ALA A 286 -21.88 -11.01 18.48
N PHE A 287 -21.19 -10.74 19.59
CA PHE A 287 -19.74 -10.50 19.60
C PHE A 287 -18.93 -11.74 19.18
N LYS A 288 -19.25 -12.92 19.74
CA LYS A 288 -18.56 -14.17 19.40
C LYS A 288 -18.77 -14.56 17.94
N ILE A 289 -19.98 -14.38 17.42
CA ILE A 289 -20.30 -14.61 16.01
C ILE A 289 -19.46 -13.68 15.13
N MET A 290 -19.43 -12.38 15.42
CA MET A 290 -18.58 -11.42 14.71
C MET A 290 -17.10 -11.85 14.70
N GLU A 291 -16.52 -12.18 15.85
CA GLU A 291 -15.11 -12.58 15.97
C GLU A 291 -14.82 -13.94 15.30
N SER A 292 -15.79 -14.85 15.26
CA SER A 292 -15.68 -16.13 14.54
C SER A 292 -15.67 -15.92 13.03
N VAL A 293 -16.66 -15.21 12.50
CA VAL A 293 -16.84 -14.96 11.07
C VAL A 293 -15.66 -14.18 10.49
N ARG A 294 -15.21 -13.10 11.16
CA ARG A 294 -14.07 -12.30 10.68
C ARG A 294 -12.75 -13.08 10.61
N LYS A 295 -12.64 -14.21 11.33
CA LYS A 295 -11.47 -15.12 11.33
C LYS A 295 -11.67 -16.31 10.39
N GLY A 296 -12.77 -16.37 9.63
CA GLY A 296 -13.06 -17.47 8.73
C GLY A 296 -13.41 -18.78 9.40
N LYS A 297 -13.82 -18.73 10.68
CA LYS A 297 -14.23 -19.92 11.45
C LYS A 297 -15.69 -20.31 11.23
N GLY A 298 -16.46 -19.48 10.53
CA GLY A 298 -17.87 -19.73 10.21
C GLY A 298 -18.78 -19.63 11.43
N LEU A 299 -19.93 -20.32 11.34
CA LEU A 299 -20.97 -20.35 12.36
C LEU A 299 -21.10 -21.76 12.96
N THR A 300 -21.56 -21.84 14.20
CA THR A 300 -21.95 -23.11 14.84
C THR A 300 -23.43 -23.37 14.61
N GLU A 301 -23.87 -24.63 14.68
CA GLU A 301 -25.29 -24.99 14.54
C GLU A 301 -26.20 -24.25 15.53
N ALA A 302 -25.70 -24.02 16.76
CA ALA A 302 -26.43 -23.27 17.78
C ALA A 302 -26.61 -21.78 17.40
N TRP A 303 -25.58 -21.16 16.82
CA TRP A 303 -25.67 -19.79 16.33
C TRP A 303 -26.59 -19.66 15.13
N GLU A 304 -26.52 -20.59 14.16
CA GLU A 304 -27.43 -20.59 13.01
C GLU A 304 -28.89 -20.67 13.47
N LYS A 305 -29.19 -21.60 14.40
CA LYS A 305 -30.54 -21.72 14.97
C LYS A 305 -30.99 -20.45 15.68
N SER A 306 -30.13 -19.85 16.50
CA SER A 306 -30.42 -18.59 17.20
C SER A 306 -30.69 -17.44 16.22
N MET A 307 -29.86 -17.31 15.18
CA MET A 307 -30.05 -16.32 14.12
C MET A 307 -31.42 -16.49 13.43
N ILE A 308 -31.81 -17.72 13.09
CA ILE A 308 -33.11 -18.03 12.48
C ILE A 308 -34.28 -17.70 13.44
N GLU A 309 -34.18 -18.08 14.73
CA GLU A 309 -35.18 -17.78 15.76
C GLU A 309 -35.42 -16.27 15.91
N HIS A 310 -34.38 -15.47 15.68
CA HIS A 310 -34.41 -14.00 15.71
C HIS A 310 -34.65 -13.36 14.33
N GLN A 311 -35.14 -14.12 13.35
CA GLN A 311 -35.54 -13.63 12.03
C GLN A 311 -34.40 -13.07 11.17
N VAL A 312 -33.15 -13.48 11.43
CA VAL A 312 -32.03 -13.19 10.54
C VAL A 312 -32.21 -13.99 9.24
N PRO A 313 -32.19 -13.34 8.05
CA PRO A 313 -32.41 -14.02 6.79
C PRO A 313 -31.36 -15.09 6.44
N ASP A 314 -31.78 -16.15 5.76
CA ASP A 314 -30.90 -17.26 5.33
C ASP A 314 -29.69 -16.77 4.51
N TRP A 315 -29.89 -15.78 3.63
CA TRP A 315 -28.80 -15.23 2.82
C TRP A 315 -27.69 -14.60 3.67
N TYR A 316 -28.05 -14.01 4.83
CA TYR A 316 -27.10 -13.38 5.74
C TYR A 316 -26.27 -14.45 6.46
N ILE A 317 -26.92 -15.51 6.93
CA ILE A 317 -26.28 -16.67 7.56
C ILE A 317 -25.28 -17.31 6.59
N GLU A 318 -25.70 -17.54 5.34
CA GLU A 318 -24.84 -18.12 4.31
C GLU A 318 -23.68 -17.19 3.93
N SER A 319 -23.90 -15.87 3.91
CA SER A 319 -22.83 -14.89 3.72
C SER A 319 -21.77 -14.98 4.83
N CYS A 320 -22.20 -15.06 6.11
CA CYS A 320 -21.30 -15.22 7.26
C CYS A 320 -20.43 -16.48 7.17
N LYS A 321 -20.95 -17.59 6.61
CA LYS A 321 -20.21 -18.85 6.48
C LYS A 321 -19.13 -18.82 5.39
N LYS A 322 -19.28 -17.95 4.39
CA LYS A 322 -18.33 -17.79 3.27
C LYS A 322 -17.09 -16.98 3.65
N ILE A 323 -17.27 -15.91 4.42
CA ILE A 323 -16.21 -14.96 4.77
C ILE A 323 -15.01 -15.66 5.40
N LYS A 324 -13.79 -15.42 4.88
CA LYS A 324 -12.53 -15.96 5.46
C LYS A 324 -11.77 -14.94 6.30
N TYR A 325 -11.89 -13.67 5.97
CA TYR A 325 -11.26 -12.58 6.69
C TYR A 325 -12.04 -11.28 6.47
N MET A 326 -12.18 -10.45 7.51
CA MET A 326 -12.89 -9.18 7.39
C MET A 326 -12.35 -8.09 8.33
N PHE A 327 -12.35 -6.85 7.83
CA PHE A 327 -11.85 -5.67 8.54
C PHE A 327 -12.78 -5.19 9.68
N PRO A 328 -12.19 -4.59 10.74
CA PRO A 328 -12.92 -3.67 11.61
C PRO A 328 -13.28 -2.36 10.88
N LYS A 329 -14.46 -1.82 11.18
CA LYS A 329 -14.98 -0.57 10.61
C LYS A 329 -14.07 0.62 10.88
N ALA A 330 -13.45 0.67 12.06
CA ALA A 330 -12.47 1.70 12.40
C ALA A 330 -11.28 1.75 11.42
N HIS A 331 -10.79 0.58 11.00
CA HIS A 331 -9.69 0.48 10.04
C HIS A 331 -10.15 0.93 8.65
N ALA A 332 -11.28 0.44 8.16
CA ALA A 332 -11.85 0.86 6.88
C ALA A 332 -12.09 2.38 6.84
N VAL A 333 -12.68 2.96 7.89
CA VAL A 333 -12.87 4.42 8.01
C VAL A 333 -11.54 5.17 7.93
N ALA A 334 -10.52 4.75 8.68
CA ALA A 334 -9.22 5.42 8.68
C ALA A 334 -8.58 5.47 7.28
N TYR A 335 -8.64 4.35 6.54
CA TYR A 335 -8.11 4.24 5.18
C TYR A 335 -8.94 5.03 4.17
N VAL A 336 -10.27 4.98 4.27
CA VAL A 336 -11.17 5.75 3.39
C VAL A 336 -11.01 7.26 3.62
N MET A 337 -10.84 7.71 4.86
CA MET A 337 -10.52 9.12 5.14
C MET A 337 -9.23 9.55 4.44
N MET A 338 -8.23 8.68 4.39
CA MET A 338 -6.99 8.97 3.68
C MET A 338 -7.17 8.98 2.16
N ALA A 339 -7.88 7.99 1.62
CA ALA A 339 -8.22 7.95 0.20
C ALA A 339 -9.02 9.18 -0.23
N MET A 340 -9.97 9.65 0.58
CA MET A 340 -10.73 10.88 0.33
C MET A 340 -9.84 12.12 0.31
N ARG A 341 -8.86 12.24 1.21
CA ARG A 341 -7.89 13.35 1.18
C ARG A 341 -7.09 13.36 -0.11
N ILE A 342 -6.57 12.20 -0.52
CA ILE A 342 -5.78 12.06 -1.75
C ILE A 342 -6.67 12.31 -2.99
N ALA A 343 -7.91 11.81 -2.99
CA ALA A 343 -8.89 12.06 -4.04
C ALA A 343 -9.23 13.54 -4.19
N TRP A 344 -9.31 14.27 -3.07
CA TRP A 344 -9.55 15.71 -3.10
C TRP A 344 -8.42 16.44 -3.85
N TYR A 345 -7.15 16.10 -3.58
CA TYR A 345 -6.04 16.63 -4.37
C TYR A 345 -6.13 16.21 -5.84
N LYS A 346 -6.58 14.99 -6.14
CA LYS A 346 -6.78 14.55 -7.52
C LYS A 346 -7.77 15.42 -8.30
N VAL A 347 -8.83 15.89 -7.66
CA VAL A 347 -9.82 16.81 -8.27
C VAL A 347 -9.29 18.25 -8.30
N HIS A 348 -8.88 18.77 -7.14
CA HIS A 348 -8.72 20.21 -6.90
C HIS A 348 -7.27 20.71 -7.07
N GLU A 349 -6.26 19.86 -6.86
CA GLU A 349 -4.83 20.18 -7.06
C GLU A 349 -4.09 19.03 -7.79
N PRO A 350 -4.48 18.69 -9.03
CA PRO A 350 -4.10 17.45 -9.70
C PRO A 350 -2.59 17.22 -9.85
N LEU A 351 -1.79 18.28 -10.05
CA LEU A 351 -0.33 18.16 -10.11
C LEU A 351 0.25 17.63 -8.79
N ASN A 352 -0.29 18.06 -7.65
CA ASN A 352 0.15 17.60 -6.34
C ASN A 352 -0.24 16.14 -6.11
N PHE A 353 -1.40 15.71 -6.61
CA PHE A 353 -1.75 14.29 -6.66
C PHE A 353 -0.75 13.48 -7.49
N TYR A 354 -0.47 13.89 -8.74
CA TYR A 354 0.45 13.16 -9.61
C TYR A 354 1.87 13.13 -9.06
N ILE A 355 2.37 14.23 -8.49
CA ILE A 355 3.69 14.28 -7.82
C ILE A 355 3.73 13.28 -6.66
N GLN A 356 2.72 13.29 -5.80
CA GLN A 356 2.65 12.36 -4.66
C GLN A 356 2.62 10.91 -5.13
N TYR A 357 1.78 10.61 -6.13
CA TYR A 357 1.65 9.26 -6.69
C TYR A 357 2.96 8.80 -7.31
N LEU A 358 3.52 9.57 -8.24
CA LEU A 358 4.76 9.25 -8.95
C LEU A 358 5.95 9.15 -8.01
N THR A 359 6.00 9.91 -6.92
CA THR A 359 7.11 9.88 -5.96
C THR A 359 7.04 8.69 -5.02
N LEU A 360 5.83 8.31 -4.56
CA LEU A 360 5.68 7.41 -3.40
C LEU A 360 4.98 6.08 -3.70
N ARG A 361 4.22 6.00 -4.79
CA ARG A 361 3.44 4.79 -5.17
C ARG A 361 4.03 4.06 -6.36
N CYS A 362 4.96 4.68 -7.07
CA CYS A 362 5.64 4.09 -8.21
C CYS A 362 7.06 3.67 -7.82
N ASP A 363 7.49 2.49 -8.28
CA ASP A 363 8.85 1.98 -8.15
C ASP A 363 9.51 1.69 -9.50
N THR A 364 8.75 1.86 -10.59
CA THR A 364 9.15 1.51 -11.95
C THR A 364 8.84 2.66 -12.89
N TYR A 365 9.84 3.10 -13.65
CA TYR A 365 9.73 4.24 -14.56
C TYR A 365 10.34 3.92 -15.93
N GLU A 366 9.79 4.56 -16.96
CA GLU A 366 10.36 4.59 -18.31
C GLU A 366 10.27 6.04 -18.80
N ILE A 367 11.13 6.92 -18.25
CA ILE A 367 11.02 8.39 -18.44
C ILE A 367 11.06 8.78 -19.92
N GLU A 368 11.85 8.10 -20.74
CA GLU A 368 11.88 8.36 -22.19
C GLU A 368 10.51 8.17 -22.85
N THR A 369 9.71 7.21 -22.40
CA THR A 369 8.34 6.99 -22.88
C THR A 369 7.39 7.99 -22.24
N MET A 370 7.49 8.18 -20.93
CA MET A 370 6.61 9.07 -20.16
C MET A 370 6.72 10.54 -20.62
N ALA A 371 7.90 10.99 -21.08
CA ALA A 371 8.14 12.37 -21.48
C ALA A 371 7.83 12.67 -22.96
N LYS A 372 7.75 11.65 -23.82
CA LYS A 372 7.53 11.82 -25.28
C LYS A 372 6.06 12.03 -25.68
N GLY A 373 5.15 11.98 -24.72
CA GLY A 373 3.73 12.28 -24.94
C GLY A 373 2.84 11.07 -25.15
N ILE A 374 1.54 11.36 -25.32
CA ILE A 374 0.46 10.39 -25.21
C ILE A 374 0.53 9.25 -26.23
N ASP A 375 0.92 9.53 -27.48
CA ASP A 375 0.95 8.50 -28.54
C ASP A 375 2.02 7.43 -28.25
N VAL A 376 3.16 7.83 -27.71
CA VAL A 376 4.24 6.92 -27.33
C VAL A 376 3.83 6.10 -26.11
N ILE A 377 3.20 6.72 -25.11
CA ILE A 377 2.63 6.05 -23.94
C ILE A 377 1.65 4.96 -24.38
N ARG A 378 0.68 5.28 -25.24
CA ARG A 378 -0.32 4.32 -25.72
C ARG A 378 0.29 3.21 -26.55
N THR A 379 1.28 3.52 -27.39
CA THR A 379 1.99 2.50 -28.16
C THR A 379 2.68 1.49 -27.23
N ARG A 380 3.33 1.98 -26.16
CA ARG A 380 3.97 1.14 -25.17
C ARG A 380 2.98 0.31 -24.36
N MET A 381 1.85 0.91 -23.96
CA MET A 381 0.76 0.19 -23.28
C MET A 381 0.15 -0.90 -24.16
N ASN A 382 -0.08 -0.61 -25.44
CA ASN A 382 -0.63 -1.56 -26.41
C ASN A 382 0.31 -2.76 -26.59
N ASP A 383 1.62 -2.54 -26.78
CA ASP A 383 2.63 -3.61 -26.82
C ASP A 383 2.53 -4.54 -25.61
N ILE A 384 2.54 -3.97 -24.39
CA ILE A 384 2.46 -4.75 -23.15
C ILE A 384 1.13 -5.53 -23.09
N SER A 385 0.01 -4.88 -23.41
CA SER A 385 -1.32 -5.50 -23.35
C SER A 385 -1.49 -6.66 -24.36
N THR A 386 -0.97 -6.50 -25.57
CA THR A 386 -0.99 -7.53 -26.62
C THR A 386 -0.16 -8.73 -26.20
N ARG A 387 1.05 -8.51 -25.66
CA ARG A 387 1.90 -9.61 -25.17
C ARG A 387 1.27 -10.35 -23.98
N ILE A 388 0.50 -9.66 -23.12
CA ILE A 388 -0.28 -10.31 -22.06
C ILE A 388 -1.38 -11.20 -22.65
N ALA A 389 -2.14 -10.68 -23.62
CA ALA A 389 -3.26 -11.39 -24.24
C ALA A 389 -2.80 -12.63 -25.03
N GLU A 390 -1.73 -12.50 -25.82
CA GLU A 390 -1.19 -13.56 -26.67
C GLU A 390 -0.40 -14.62 -25.89
N ARG A 391 -0.10 -14.37 -24.60
CA ARG A 391 0.76 -15.23 -23.77
C ARG A 391 2.07 -15.58 -24.47
N ASN A 392 2.69 -14.58 -25.14
CA ASN A 392 3.88 -14.79 -25.97
C ASN A 392 4.98 -15.51 -25.17
N PRO A 393 5.29 -16.78 -25.49
CA PRO A 393 6.25 -17.56 -24.72
C PRO A 393 7.71 -17.16 -24.98
N GLU A 394 8.00 -16.50 -26.10
CA GLU A 394 9.36 -16.03 -26.46
C GLU A 394 9.72 -14.71 -25.79
N ASN A 395 8.73 -13.83 -25.57
CA ASN A 395 8.91 -12.55 -24.87
C ASN A 395 7.80 -12.30 -23.84
N PRO A 396 7.78 -13.05 -22.73
CA PRO A 396 6.75 -12.93 -21.70
C PRO A 396 6.85 -11.59 -20.97
N VAL A 397 5.70 -10.98 -20.68
CA VAL A 397 5.64 -9.71 -19.94
C VAL A 397 6.15 -9.89 -18.52
N SER A 398 7.21 -9.17 -18.18
CA SER A 398 7.83 -9.18 -16.86
C SER A 398 6.96 -8.49 -15.81
N ASN A 399 7.24 -8.74 -14.52
CA ASN A 399 6.56 -8.02 -13.44
C ASN A 399 6.87 -6.51 -13.48
N LYS A 400 8.10 -6.12 -13.88
CA LYS A 400 8.48 -4.71 -14.07
C LYS A 400 7.59 -4.06 -15.14
N GLU A 401 7.33 -4.73 -16.27
CA GLU A 401 6.45 -4.20 -17.31
C GLU A 401 4.98 -4.13 -16.89
N LYS A 402 4.50 -5.06 -16.06
CA LYS A 402 3.15 -4.97 -15.48
C LYS A 402 3.02 -3.75 -14.56
N SER A 403 3.99 -3.54 -13.66
CA SER A 403 4.03 -2.34 -12.82
C SER A 403 4.12 -1.07 -13.67
N LEU A 404 4.95 -1.08 -14.72
CA LEU A 404 5.06 0.05 -15.65
C LEU A 404 3.73 0.35 -16.34
N PHE A 405 3.00 -0.66 -16.79
CA PHE A 405 1.69 -0.47 -17.43
C PHE A 405 0.73 0.30 -16.51
N ASP A 406 0.67 -0.05 -15.23
CA ASP A 406 -0.19 0.62 -14.26
C ASP A 406 0.24 2.10 -14.05
N VAL A 407 1.55 2.40 -14.07
CA VAL A 407 2.06 3.78 -14.05
C VAL A 407 1.71 4.54 -15.33
N LEU A 408 1.79 3.88 -16.49
CA LEU A 408 1.44 4.48 -17.78
C LEU A 408 -0.06 4.79 -17.90
N GLU A 409 -0.94 4.00 -17.28
CA GLU A 409 -2.37 4.35 -17.18
C GLU A 409 -2.57 5.71 -16.47
N VAL A 410 -1.82 5.97 -15.40
CA VAL A 410 -1.87 7.27 -14.69
C VAL A 410 -1.27 8.38 -15.54
N CYS A 411 -0.22 8.09 -16.30
CA CYS A 411 0.35 9.05 -17.24
C CYS A 411 -0.63 9.41 -18.36
N GLU A 412 -1.36 8.44 -18.92
CA GLU A 412 -2.43 8.70 -19.89
C GLU A 412 -3.48 9.66 -19.33
N GLU A 413 -3.93 9.44 -18.08
CA GLU A 413 -4.84 10.35 -17.37
C GLU A 413 -4.23 11.76 -17.23
N LEU A 414 -2.98 11.85 -16.77
CA LEU A 414 -2.24 13.10 -16.60
C LEU A 414 -2.19 13.91 -17.90
N TYR A 415 -1.85 13.26 -19.01
CA TYR A 415 -1.80 13.89 -20.33
C TYR A 415 -3.19 14.29 -20.84
N ALA A 416 -4.22 13.46 -20.61
CA ALA A 416 -5.59 13.78 -20.98
C ALA A 416 -6.15 14.99 -20.21
N ARG A 417 -5.62 15.28 -19.02
CA ARG A 417 -5.95 16.48 -18.24
C ARG A 417 -5.11 17.71 -18.60
N GLY A 418 -4.26 17.61 -19.63
CA GLY A 418 -3.48 18.71 -20.17
C GLY A 418 -2.17 19.00 -19.45
N TYR A 419 -1.68 18.05 -18.63
CA TYR A 419 -0.35 18.09 -18.02
C TYR A 419 0.65 17.29 -18.86
N ASN A 420 1.92 17.38 -18.53
CA ASN A 420 2.96 16.56 -19.15
C ASN A 420 4.10 16.28 -18.18
N ILE A 421 4.94 15.30 -18.53
CA ILE A 421 6.16 14.95 -17.82
C ILE A 421 7.34 15.37 -18.70
N SER A 422 8.36 16.02 -18.13
CA SER A 422 9.61 16.32 -18.84
C SER A 422 10.64 15.21 -18.63
N ASN A 423 11.77 15.34 -19.31
CA ASN A 423 12.94 14.56 -18.95
C ASN A 423 13.57 15.04 -17.63
N VAL A 424 14.50 14.25 -17.09
CA VAL A 424 15.36 14.67 -15.97
C VAL A 424 16.19 15.88 -16.41
N ASP A 425 16.33 16.85 -15.52
CA ASP A 425 17.05 18.11 -15.76
C ASP A 425 18.09 18.32 -14.65
N LEU A 426 19.35 18.50 -15.05
CA LEU A 426 20.49 18.61 -14.13
C LEU A 426 20.32 19.72 -13.07
N TYR A 427 19.66 20.82 -13.45
CA TYR A 427 19.52 22.00 -12.59
C TYR A 427 18.15 22.10 -11.93
N LYS A 428 17.14 21.36 -12.42
CA LYS A 428 15.76 21.47 -11.91
C LYS A 428 15.25 20.22 -11.20
N SER A 429 15.69 19.02 -11.57
CA SER A 429 15.29 17.77 -10.92
C SER A 429 15.72 17.73 -9.46
N LEU A 430 14.89 17.22 -8.54
CA LEU A 430 15.30 16.97 -7.16
C LEU A 430 16.02 15.63 -7.04
N ALA A 431 16.63 15.38 -5.88
CA ALA A 431 17.23 14.07 -5.62
C ALA A 431 16.22 12.93 -5.71
N THR A 432 15.11 13.01 -4.97
CA THR A 432 14.21 11.86 -4.71
C THR A 432 12.74 12.09 -5.02
N GLU A 433 12.31 13.34 -5.22
CA GLU A 433 10.90 13.71 -5.37
C GLU A 433 10.61 14.27 -6.76
N PHE A 434 9.48 13.89 -7.36
CA PHE A 434 8.94 14.62 -8.51
C PHE A 434 8.53 16.03 -8.05
N ARG A 435 8.57 17.00 -8.97
CA ARG A 435 8.14 18.37 -8.68
C ARG A 435 7.49 19.03 -9.88
N VAL A 436 6.73 20.09 -9.62
CA VAL A 436 6.32 21.01 -10.69
C VAL A 436 7.57 21.71 -11.25
N SER A 437 7.63 21.83 -12.57
CA SER A 437 8.68 22.55 -13.27
C SER A 437 8.66 24.03 -12.86
N PRO A 438 9.83 24.61 -12.52
CA PRO A 438 9.95 26.07 -12.33
C PRO A 438 9.53 26.87 -13.57
N ASP A 439 9.68 26.30 -14.77
CA ASP A 439 9.49 27.02 -16.03
C ASP A 439 8.06 26.87 -16.58
N ASN A 440 7.38 25.77 -16.25
CA ASN A 440 6.05 25.49 -16.75
C ASN A 440 5.17 24.87 -15.65
N PRO A 441 4.12 25.57 -15.19
CA PRO A 441 3.26 25.08 -14.12
C PRO A 441 2.42 23.87 -14.52
N LYS A 442 2.43 23.41 -15.78
CA LYS A 442 1.74 22.19 -16.24
C LYS A 442 2.68 20.98 -16.44
N THR A 443 3.96 21.15 -16.16
CA THR A 443 4.97 20.12 -16.39
C THR A 443 5.49 19.58 -15.06
N ILE A 444 5.55 18.25 -14.95
CA ILE A 444 6.20 17.56 -13.82
C ILE A 444 7.61 17.14 -14.25
N ILE A 445 8.61 17.46 -13.43
CA ILE A 445 10.00 17.05 -13.62
C ILE A 445 10.31 15.84 -12.73
N PRO A 446 10.87 14.75 -13.28
CA PRO A 446 11.29 13.59 -12.51
C PRO A 446 12.55 13.85 -11.68
N PRO A 447 12.73 13.16 -10.53
CA PRO A 447 13.96 13.21 -9.75
C PRO A 447 15.09 12.38 -10.35
N PHE A 448 16.31 12.53 -9.85
CA PHE A 448 17.44 11.72 -10.32
C PHE A 448 17.31 10.22 -9.99
N THR A 449 16.61 9.86 -8.92
CA THR A 449 16.44 8.45 -8.50
C THR A 449 15.62 7.60 -9.45
N VAL A 450 14.92 8.19 -10.44
CA VAL A 450 14.25 7.40 -11.50
C VAL A 450 15.24 6.77 -12.47
N ILE A 451 16.49 7.24 -12.49
CA ILE A 451 17.53 6.75 -13.38
C ILE A 451 18.04 5.42 -12.83
N ASP A 452 17.85 4.35 -13.59
CA ASP A 452 18.25 3.00 -13.20
C ASP A 452 19.72 2.97 -12.73
N GLY A 453 19.95 2.57 -11.48
CA GLY A 453 21.26 2.48 -10.84
C GLY A 453 21.74 3.75 -10.13
N LEU A 454 21.03 4.88 -10.24
CA LEU A 454 21.34 6.12 -9.53
C LEU A 454 20.62 6.15 -8.18
N GLY A 455 21.32 5.71 -7.13
CA GLY A 455 20.75 5.64 -5.78
C GLY A 455 20.60 7.00 -5.09
N VAL A 456 19.84 7.03 -3.99
CA VAL A 456 19.51 8.26 -3.23
C VAL A 456 20.73 9.10 -2.85
N ASN A 457 21.83 8.47 -2.41
CA ASN A 457 23.04 9.21 -2.02
C ASN A 457 23.72 9.91 -3.21
N VAL A 458 23.77 9.25 -4.37
CA VAL A 458 24.30 9.85 -5.59
C VAL A 458 23.41 11.00 -6.03
N ALA A 459 22.09 10.82 -6.00
CA ALA A 459 21.11 11.84 -6.33
C ALA A 459 21.25 13.10 -5.45
N LYS A 460 21.39 12.92 -4.13
CA LYS A 460 21.64 14.03 -3.19
C LYS A 460 22.97 14.72 -3.45
N SER A 461 24.02 13.96 -3.78
CA SER A 461 25.34 14.56 -4.08
C SER A 461 25.29 15.49 -5.30
N ILE A 462 24.44 15.21 -6.29
CA ILE A 462 24.25 16.09 -7.46
C ILE A 462 23.58 17.41 -7.02
N GLU A 463 22.51 17.30 -6.22
CA GLU A 463 21.76 18.44 -5.70
C GLU A 463 22.62 19.34 -4.80
N GLU A 464 23.36 18.76 -3.87
CA GLU A 464 24.29 19.48 -2.99
C GLU A 464 25.45 20.11 -3.77
N ALA A 465 25.95 19.43 -4.81
CA ALA A 465 27.03 19.97 -5.63
C ALA A 465 26.56 21.18 -6.44
N ARG A 466 25.39 21.13 -7.10
CA ARG A 466 24.89 22.25 -7.90
C ARG A 466 24.53 23.49 -7.05
N GLU A 467 24.11 23.29 -5.80
CA GLU A 467 23.87 24.41 -4.87
C GLU A 467 25.15 25.20 -4.54
N LYS A 468 26.31 24.52 -4.60
CA LYS A 468 27.62 25.16 -4.40
C LYS A 468 28.15 25.88 -5.66
N GLY A 469 27.46 25.75 -6.78
CA GLY A 469 27.82 26.39 -8.06
C GLY A 469 27.46 25.52 -9.25
N GLU A 470 27.33 26.12 -10.43
CA GLU A 470 27.02 25.40 -11.67
C GLU A 470 28.11 24.38 -12.03
N PHE A 471 27.74 23.36 -12.81
CA PHE A 471 28.70 22.39 -13.33
C PHE A 471 29.37 22.95 -14.58
N LEU A 472 30.69 22.93 -14.61
CA LEU A 472 31.47 23.51 -15.71
C LEU A 472 31.67 22.53 -16.88
N SER A 473 31.74 21.24 -16.57
CA SER A 473 31.96 20.16 -17.53
C SER A 473 31.47 18.82 -16.99
N LYS A 474 31.46 17.81 -17.85
CA LYS A 474 31.17 16.43 -17.44
C LYS A 474 32.22 15.90 -16.44
N GLU A 475 33.48 16.28 -16.60
CA GLU A 475 34.54 15.99 -15.64
C GLU A 475 34.27 16.63 -14.27
N ASP A 476 33.75 17.86 -14.25
CA ASP A 476 33.41 18.56 -13.01
C ASP A 476 32.31 17.83 -12.21
N ILE A 477 31.30 17.28 -12.91
CA ILE A 477 30.26 16.44 -12.29
C ILE A 477 30.89 15.22 -11.62
N LEU A 478 31.77 14.50 -12.32
CA LEU A 478 32.44 13.30 -11.76
C LEU A 478 33.31 13.62 -10.54
N LYS A 479 33.91 14.82 -10.50
CA LYS A 479 34.77 15.26 -9.39
C LYS A 479 33.96 15.70 -8.17
N ARG A 480 32.85 16.40 -8.36
CA ARG A 480 32.08 17.03 -7.27
C ARG A 480 30.95 16.17 -6.72
N THR A 481 30.58 15.11 -7.42
CA THR A 481 29.45 14.24 -7.07
C THR A 481 29.91 12.79 -6.91
N GLN A 482 29.02 11.91 -6.44
CA GLN A 482 29.26 10.47 -6.38
C GLN A 482 28.85 9.75 -7.68
N VAL A 483 28.66 10.48 -8.78
CA VAL A 483 28.27 9.92 -10.08
C VAL A 483 29.44 9.11 -10.66
N SER A 484 29.16 7.88 -11.07
CA SER A 484 30.15 7.06 -11.80
C SER A 484 30.13 7.37 -13.30
N SER A 485 31.18 6.99 -14.02
CA SER A 485 31.24 7.15 -15.48
C SER A 485 30.07 6.47 -16.21
N SER A 486 29.60 5.31 -15.71
CA SER A 486 28.44 4.63 -16.29
C SER A 486 27.12 5.38 -16.06
N MET A 487 26.97 6.07 -14.92
CA MET A 487 25.82 6.93 -14.64
C MET A 487 25.86 8.22 -15.47
N LEU A 488 27.05 8.78 -15.69
CA LEU A 488 27.25 9.97 -16.53
C LEU A 488 26.81 9.71 -17.98
N VAL A 489 27.10 8.52 -18.53
CA VAL A 489 26.62 8.11 -19.87
C VAL A 489 25.09 8.06 -19.91
N LYS A 490 24.44 7.56 -18.85
CA LYS A 490 22.96 7.53 -18.77
C LYS A 490 22.38 8.95 -18.75
N LEU A 491 22.95 9.85 -17.95
CA LEU A 491 22.57 11.26 -17.93
C LEU A 491 22.75 11.91 -19.31
N ALA A 492 23.82 11.58 -20.03
CA ALA A 492 24.05 12.06 -21.39
C ALA A 492 23.01 11.53 -22.38
N HIS A 493 22.67 10.23 -22.33
CA HIS A 493 21.65 9.63 -23.19
C HIS A 493 20.26 10.24 -22.97
N MET A 494 19.96 10.67 -21.74
CA MET A 494 18.74 11.38 -21.40
C MET A 494 18.81 12.88 -21.75
N GLY A 495 19.89 13.36 -22.38
CA GLY A 495 20.05 14.77 -22.76
C GLY A 495 20.30 15.72 -21.58
N CYS A 496 20.51 15.22 -20.35
CA CYS A 496 20.69 16.06 -19.16
C CYS A 496 22.00 16.85 -19.17
N LEU A 497 22.97 16.47 -20.01
CA LEU A 497 24.31 17.05 -20.07
C LEU A 497 24.53 17.90 -21.34
N GLU A 498 23.46 18.25 -22.04
CA GLU A 498 23.54 19.14 -23.21
C GLU A 498 24.12 20.50 -22.80
N GLY A 499 25.04 21.02 -23.63
CA GLY A 499 25.73 22.28 -23.37
C GLY A 499 26.98 22.18 -22.48
N LEU A 500 27.24 21.03 -21.83
CA LEU A 500 28.46 20.82 -21.05
C LEU A 500 29.61 20.28 -21.91
N GLN A 501 30.80 20.84 -21.73
CA GLN A 501 32.04 20.32 -22.32
C GLN A 501 32.49 19.04 -21.63
N GLU A 502 33.35 18.24 -22.26
CA GLU A 502 33.91 17.03 -21.65
C GLU A 502 34.80 17.36 -20.43
N SER A 503 35.68 18.36 -20.57
CA SER A 503 36.63 18.78 -19.53
C SER A 503 36.75 20.29 -19.43
N ASN A 504 37.22 20.77 -18.28
CA ASN A 504 37.55 22.18 -18.07
C ASN A 504 38.92 22.48 -18.70
N GLN A 505 39.01 23.46 -19.59
CA GLN A 505 40.29 23.90 -20.16
C GLN A 505 41.13 24.73 -19.17
N MET A 506 40.52 25.24 -18.10
CA MET A 506 41.17 26.00 -17.03
C MET A 506 40.54 25.64 -15.68
N SER A 507 41.37 25.58 -14.63
CA SER A 507 40.95 25.40 -13.23
C SER A 507 41.53 26.53 -12.40
N LEU A 508 40.73 27.17 -11.56
CA LEU A 508 41.15 28.20 -10.60
C LEU A 508 40.91 27.68 -9.16
N PHE A 509 41.70 28.18 -8.21
CA PHE A 509 41.68 27.73 -6.81
C PHE A 509 40.46 28.19 -6.02
#